data_AF-A0A537G6Y2-F1
#
_entry.id   AF-A0A537G6Y2-F1
#
_cell.length_a   1.000
_cell.length_b   1.000
_cell.length_c   1.000
_cell.angle_alpha   90.00
_cell.angle_beta   90.00
_cell.angle_gamma   90.00
#
_symmetry.space_group_name_H-M   'P 1'
#
loop_
_entity.id
_entity.type
_entity.pdbx_description
1 polymer ?
#
loop_
_entity_poly.entity_id
_entity_poly.type
_entity_poly.pdbx_seq_one_letter_code
_entity_poly.pdbx_strand_id
1 'polypeptide(L)'
;MNKHRSAGNLVPRRVGSYHEFTDSILQLGNTVVALQPTESKEFINSACYLLGWFVGDLGKHYRNEFNMIVDIDIQLTRKHPENLVLGEYVARCIRRFGIRCKRTSNRPSSHGLPSGAYCWASQRDPIFSWFHTACLGLKWHERTSHDRVKMDWMLSAPREDRLWFLRGLADSDGDVHFRDKSVDITTSPNTSFVKALLDSLGLHSVIRFTKGYGVVTIRADQAMRIAIFNPEVDSYRRILLERLVRAHVYPRHWPGWLLEKVDQLIRLGLSKREICERILFEDNTYIKMQTLGRKLQNRNAKFHA
;
A
#
# COMPACT_ATOMS: atom_id res chain seq x y z
N MET A 1 -23.74 -26.20 15.27
CA MET A 1 -23.13 -26.44 16.60
C MET A 1 -21.96 -25.48 16.80
N ASN A 2 -22.09 -24.60 17.79
CA ASN A 2 -21.16 -23.51 18.12
C ASN A 2 -19.83 -24.05 18.70
N LYS A 3 -18.71 -23.71 18.05
CA LYS A 3 -17.34 -23.86 18.60
C LYS A 3 -16.60 -22.51 18.71
N HIS A 4 -17.29 -21.43 19.06
CA HIS A 4 -16.66 -20.15 19.42
C HIS A 4 -16.67 -19.92 20.94
N ARG A 5 -16.09 -20.86 21.70
CA ARG A 5 -15.82 -20.68 23.14
C ARG A 5 -14.34 -20.89 23.43
N SER A 6 -13.54 -19.88 23.08
CA SER A 6 -12.28 -19.55 23.77
C SER A 6 -11.76 -18.17 23.34
N ALA A 7 -12.65 -17.17 23.22
CA ALA A 7 -12.23 -15.76 23.11
C ALA A 7 -11.72 -15.18 24.46
N GLY A 8 -11.67 -16.00 25.52
CA GLY A 8 -11.26 -15.59 26.87
C GLY A 8 -9.76 -15.27 27.04
N ASN A 9 -8.93 -15.47 26.02
CA ASN A 9 -7.47 -15.28 26.11
C ASN A 9 -6.94 -14.01 25.42
N LEU A 10 -7.80 -13.23 24.75
CA LEU A 10 -7.41 -11.94 24.15
C LEU A 10 -7.60 -10.81 25.16
N VAL A 11 -6.91 -10.87 26.31
CA VAL A 11 -6.75 -9.67 27.13
C VAL A 11 -5.83 -8.74 26.34
N PRO A 12 -6.24 -7.50 26.00
CA PRO A 12 -5.42 -6.61 25.20
C PRO A 12 -4.22 -6.13 26.02
N ARG A 13 -3.16 -6.95 26.05
CA ARG A 13 -1.85 -6.54 26.47
C ARG A 13 -1.14 -6.00 25.24
N ARG A 14 -0.69 -4.75 25.31
CA ARG A 14 0.14 -4.14 24.28
C ARG A 14 1.34 -5.04 23.97
N VAL A 15 1.56 -5.31 22.70
CA VAL A 15 2.74 -6.04 22.22
C VAL A 15 3.98 -5.19 22.52
N GLY A 16 4.90 -5.75 23.31
CA GLY A 16 6.18 -5.13 23.66
C GLY A 16 7.34 -5.59 22.80
N SER A 17 7.26 -6.79 22.20
CA SER A 17 8.32 -7.34 21.35
C SER A 17 7.77 -8.12 20.14
N TYR A 18 8.62 -8.33 19.14
CA TYR A 18 8.25 -9.16 17.98
C TYR A 18 7.95 -10.61 18.37
N HIS A 19 8.67 -11.17 19.35
CA HIS A 19 8.43 -12.53 19.83
C HIS A 19 7.04 -12.68 20.48
N GLU A 20 6.64 -11.70 21.31
CA GLU A 20 5.29 -11.66 21.89
C GLU A 20 4.20 -11.59 20.81
N PHE A 21 4.45 -10.82 19.73
CA PHE A 21 3.55 -10.76 18.59
C PHE A 21 3.41 -12.12 17.89
N THR A 22 4.53 -12.77 17.57
CA THR A 22 4.51 -14.06 16.87
C THR A 22 3.86 -15.15 17.71
N ASP A 23 4.15 -15.20 19.00
CA ASP A 23 3.58 -16.20 19.90
C ASP A 23 2.08 -16.02 20.04
N SER A 24 1.64 -14.77 20.22
CA SER A 24 0.21 -14.44 20.32
C SER A 24 -0.54 -14.78 19.03
N ILE A 25 -0.01 -14.37 17.87
CA ILE A 25 -0.70 -14.58 16.60
C ILE A 25 -0.71 -16.07 16.23
N LEU A 26 0.36 -16.80 16.47
CA LEU A 26 0.39 -18.25 16.24
C LEU A 26 -0.51 -19.01 17.22
N GLN A 27 -0.63 -18.57 18.48
CA GLN A 27 -1.60 -19.16 19.40
C GLN A 27 -3.04 -18.97 18.92
N LEU A 28 -3.36 -17.78 18.39
CA LEU A 28 -4.66 -17.52 17.76
C LEU A 28 -4.85 -18.40 16.51
N GLY A 29 -3.79 -18.53 15.69
CA GLY A 29 -3.76 -19.39 14.51
C GLY A 29 -3.97 -20.86 14.83
N ASN A 30 -3.28 -21.40 15.84
CA ASN A 30 -3.37 -22.81 16.28
C ASN A 30 -4.73 -23.16 16.89
N THR A 31 -5.47 -22.17 17.39
CA THR A 31 -6.87 -22.36 17.81
C THR A 31 -7.79 -22.55 16.59
N VAL A 32 -7.35 -22.16 15.39
CA VAL A 32 -8.12 -22.15 14.14
C VAL A 32 -7.57 -23.14 13.09
N VAL A 33 -6.27 -23.47 13.11
CA VAL A 33 -5.57 -24.27 12.09
C VAL A 33 -4.45 -25.09 12.74
N ALA A 34 -4.35 -26.39 12.47
CA ALA A 34 -3.20 -27.21 12.89
C ALA A 34 -2.05 -27.00 11.91
N LEU A 35 -0.97 -26.28 12.28
CA LEU A 35 -0.03 -25.74 11.28
C LEU A 35 1.38 -26.38 11.25
N GLN A 36 1.85 -26.62 10.03
CA GLN A 36 3.24 -26.91 9.65
C GLN A 36 4.11 -25.61 9.64
N PRO A 37 5.46 -25.69 9.62
CA PRO A 37 6.34 -24.52 9.67
C PRO A 37 6.13 -23.48 8.55
N THR A 38 5.91 -23.94 7.31
CA THR A 38 5.67 -23.04 6.15
C THR A 38 4.39 -22.24 6.31
N GLU A 39 3.34 -22.90 6.78
CA GLU A 39 2.03 -22.29 6.98
C GLU A 39 2.05 -21.27 8.13
N SER A 40 2.86 -21.52 9.16
CA SER A 40 3.10 -20.58 10.27
C SER A 40 3.72 -19.26 9.78
N LYS A 41 4.73 -19.34 8.91
CA LYS A 41 5.37 -18.16 8.31
C LYS A 41 4.40 -17.37 7.44
N GLU A 42 3.64 -18.08 6.62
CA GLU A 42 2.61 -17.51 5.76
C GLU A 42 1.47 -16.82 6.53
N PHE A 43 1.13 -17.35 7.71
CA PHE A 43 0.18 -16.77 8.64
C PHE A 43 0.73 -15.46 9.26
N ILE A 44 1.98 -15.47 9.71
CA ILE A 44 2.69 -14.28 10.23
C ILE A 44 2.82 -13.19 9.15
N ASN A 45 3.20 -13.55 7.92
CA ASN A 45 3.29 -12.61 6.80
C ASN A 45 1.94 -11.95 6.53
N SER A 46 0.85 -12.72 6.58
CA SER A 46 -0.51 -12.21 6.42
C SER A 46 -0.89 -11.25 7.55
N ALA A 47 -0.49 -11.55 8.79
CA ALA A 47 -0.70 -10.66 9.93
C ALA A 47 0.07 -9.35 9.78
N CYS A 48 1.36 -9.41 9.41
CA CYS A 48 2.19 -8.23 9.18
C CYS A 48 1.63 -7.36 8.04
N TYR A 49 1.25 -8.00 6.92
CA TYR A 49 0.62 -7.32 5.80
C TYR A 49 -0.69 -6.62 6.20
N LEU A 50 -1.57 -7.30 6.94
CA LEU A 50 -2.80 -6.69 7.45
C LEU A 50 -2.53 -5.56 8.45
N LEU A 51 -1.49 -5.64 9.29
CA LEU A 51 -1.10 -4.53 10.16
C LEU A 51 -0.72 -3.28 9.35
N GLY A 52 -0.07 -3.45 8.21
CA GLY A 52 0.20 -2.35 7.26
C GLY A 52 -1.09 -1.69 6.78
N TRP A 53 -2.10 -2.49 6.38
CA TRP A 53 -3.43 -2.00 6.02
C TRP A 53 -4.17 -1.35 7.19
N PHE A 54 -4.01 -1.88 8.41
CA PHE A 54 -4.60 -1.30 9.62
C PHE A 54 -4.03 0.09 9.91
N VAL A 55 -2.75 0.31 9.68
CA VAL A 55 -2.16 1.66 9.77
C VAL A 55 -2.72 2.57 8.68
N GLY A 56 -2.90 2.05 7.46
CA GLY A 56 -3.47 2.81 6.35
C GLY A 56 -5.00 2.79 6.26
N ASP A 57 -5.49 2.90 5.02
CA ASP A 57 -6.87 3.01 4.56
C ASP A 57 -7.72 1.72 4.65
N LEU A 58 -7.62 0.99 5.75
CA LEU A 58 -8.64 0.00 6.11
C LEU A 58 -9.81 0.66 6.87
N GLY A 59 -11.04 0.47 6.40
CA GLY A 59 -12.24 0.89 7.11
C GLY A 59 -12.42 0.06 8.38
N LYS A 60 -12.57 0.71 9.54
CA LYS A 60 -12.66 0.06 10.86
C LYS A 60 -13.96 0.48 11.53
N HIS A 61 -14.84 -0.47 11.81
CA HIS A 61 -16.13 -0.22 12.46
C HIS A 61 -16.13 -0.79 13.88
N TYR A 62 -15.92 0.09 14.85
CA TYR A 62 -15.95 -0.23 16.28
C TYR A 62 -17.39 -0.39 16.74
N ARG A 63 -17.83 -1.64 16.96
CA ARG A 63 -19.23 -1.93 17.30
C ARG A 63 -19.46 -1.95 18.80
N ASN A 64 -18.61 -2.67 19.53
CA ASN A 64 -18.78 -2.89 20.95
C ASN A 64 -17.41 -3.03 21.63
N GLU A 65 -17.07 -2.07 22.49
CA GLU A 65 -15.81 -2.06 23.24
C GLU A 65 -15.75 -3.19 24.27
N PHE A 66 -16.84 -3.42 25.00
CA PHE A 66 -16.91 -4.43 26.05
C PHE A 66 -16.62 -5.84 25.52
N ASN A 67 -17.15 -6.17 24.35
CA ASN A 67 -16.92 -7.45 23.68
C ASN A 67 -15.70 -7.42 22.74
N MET A 68 -15.00 -6.28 22.63
CA MET A 68 -13.90 -6.07 21.71
C MET A 68 -14.26 -6.46 20.28
N ILE A 69 -15.42 -6.06 19.77
CA ILE A 69 -15.89 -6.44 18.43
C ILE A 69 -15.70 -5.31 17.43
N VAL A 70 -14.90 -5.59 16.40
CA VAL A 70 -14.69 -4.73 15.23
C VAL A 70 -15.05 -5.52 13.96
N ASP A 71 -15.58 -4.84 12.94
CA ASP A 71 -15.57 -5.33 11.55
C ASP A 71 -14.78 -4.36 10.68
N ILE A 72 -14.23 -4.88 9.58
CA ILE A 72 -13.43 -4.11 8.65
C ILE A 72 -14.04 -4.14 7.25
N ASP A 73 -13.85 -3.06 6.51
CA ASP A 73 -14.18 -2.97 5.10
C ASP A 73 -12.98 -2.48 4.28
N ILE A 74 -12.96 -2.91 3.03
CA ILE A 74 -11.95 -2.53 2.05
C ILE A 74 -12.69 -1.83 0.91
N GLN A 75 -12.29 -0.60 0.60
CA GLN A 75 -12.82 0.18 -0.50
C GLN A 75 -11.68 0.60 -1.42
N LEU A 76 -11.67 0.07 -2.65
CA LEU A 76 -10.64 0.38 -3.64
C LEU A 76 -11.26 0.97 -4.90
N THR A 77 -10.69 2.06 -5.41
CA THR A 77 -11.21 2.75 -6.60
C THR A 77 -11.30 1.81 -7.81
N ARG A 78 -12.38 1.90 -8.58
CA ARG A 78 -12.53 1.15 -9.86
C ARG A 78 -11.80 1.81 -11.02
N LYS A 79 -11.12 2.93 -10.78
CA LYS A 79 -10.24 3.56 -11.79
C LYS A 79 -9.17 2.57 -12.29
N HIS A 80 -8.72 1.68 -11.42
CA HIS A 80 -7.70 0.67 -11.70
C HIS A 80 -8.31 -0.72 -11.52
N PRO A 81 -8.52 -1.51 -12.60
CA PRO A 81 -9.10 -2.84 -12.50
C PRO A 81 -8.25 -3.81 -11.67
N GLU A 82 -6.93 -3.58 -11.58
CA GLU A 82 -5.98 -4.34 -10.76
C GLU A 82 -6.35 -4.33 -9.26
N ASN A 83 -7.07 -3.30 -8.82
CA ASN A 83 -7.56 -3.20 -7.44
C ASN A 83 -8.54 -4.34 -7.09
N LEU A 84 -9.16 -4.99 -8.08
CA LEU A 84 -9.99 -6.16 -7.83
C LEU A 84 -9.16 -7.32 -7.25
N VAL A 85 -7.99 -7.58 -7.84
CA VAL A 85 -7.09 -8.65 -7.40
C VAL A 85 -6.46 -8.29 -6.06
N LEU A 86 -6.09 -7.02 -5.87
CA LEU A 86 -5.58 -6.53 -4.60
C LEU A 86 -6.60 -6.72 -3.46
N GLY A 87 -7.85 -6.30 -3.65
CA GLY A 87 -8.89 -6.48 -2.63
C GLY A 87 -9.15 -7.95 -2.30
N GLU A 88 -9.15 -8.85 -3.29
CA GLU A 88 -9.25 -10.29 -3.05
C GLU A 88 -8.04 -10.87 -2.30
N TYR A 89 -6.84 -10.32 -2.53
CA TYR A 89 -5.65 -10.69 -1.79
C TYR A 89 -5.77 -10.30 -0.30
N VAL A 90 -6.14 -9.05 -0.02
CA VAL A 90 -6.35 -8.58 1.37
C VAL A 90 -7.45 -9.41 2.05
N ALA A 91 -8.55 -9.68 1.33
CA ALA A 91 -9.62 -10.55 1.84
C ALA A 91 -9.14 -11.99 2.10
N ARG A 92 -8.21 -12.52 1.31
CA ARG A 92 -7.57 -13.82 1.54
C ARG A 92 -6.71 -13.80 2.79
N CYS A 93 -5.93 -12.75 3.04
CA CYS A 93 -5.18 -12.58 4.28
C CYS A 93 -6.12 -12.62 5.49
N ILE A 94 -7.27 -11.94 5.42
CA ILE A 94 -8.29 -11.96 6.49
C ILE A 94 -8.86 -13.38 6.68
N ARG A 95 -9.17 -14.08 5.58
CA ARG A 95 -9.71 -15.45 5.63
C ARG A 95 -8.74 -16.47 6.24
N ARG A 96 -7.43 -16.24 6.19
CA ARG A 96 -6.43 -17.11 6.85
C ARG A 96 -6.64 -17.17 8.35
N PHE A 97 -7.18 -16.11 8.97
CA PHE A 97 -7.54 -16.09 10.39
C PHE A 97 -8.89 -16.77 10.70
N GLY A 98 -9.49 -17.48 9.73
CA GLY A 98 -10.81 -18.08 9.87
C GLY A 98 -11.97 -17.07 9.80
N ILE A 99 -11.67 -15.81 9.48
CA ILE A 99 -12.66 -14.73 9.44
C ILE A 99 -13.28 -14.66 8.04
N ARG A 100 -14.61 -14.77 7.95
CA ARG A 100 -15.29 -14.57 6.67
C ARG A 100 -15.09 -13.13 6.19
N CYS A 101 -14.53 -12.96 5.00
CA CYS A 101 -14.45 -11.70 4.29
C CYS A 101 -14.85 -11.93 2.83
N LYS A 102 -15.87 -11.21 2.38
CA LYS A 102 -16.46 -11.39 1.05
C LYS A 102 -16.62 -10.07 0.32
N ARG A 103 -16.58 -10.14 -0.99
CA ARG A 103 -16.92 -9.03 -1.87
C ARG A 103 -18.40 -8.66 -1.67
N THR A 104 -18.66 -7.37 -1.59
CA THR A 104 -20.01 -6.80 -1.52
C THR A 104 -20.33 -6.06 -2.82
N SER A 105 -21.54 -5.55 -2.95
CA SER A 105 -21.92 -4.69 -4.08
C SER A 105 -20.94 -3.53 -4.22
N ASN A 106 -20.51 -3.26 -5.45
CA ASN A 106 -19.64 -2.14 -5.75
C ASN A 106 -20.33 -0.83 -5.37
N ARG A 107 -19.56 0.15 -4.89
CA ARG A 107 -20.07 1.50 -4.67
C ARG A 107 -20.22 2.22 -6.02
N PRO A 108 -21.37 2.85 -6.32
CA PRO A 108 -21.58 3.57 -7.57
C PRO A 108 -20.68 4.81 -7.63
N SER A 109 -20.52 5.33 -8.85
CA SER A 109 -19.87 6.61 -9.09
C SER A 109 -20.63 7.74 -8.40
N SER A 110 -19.90 8.65 -7.76
CA SER A 110 -20.44 9.87 -7.14
C SER A 110 -19.44 11.01 -7.26
N HIS A 111 -19.83 12.25 -6.92
CA HIS A 111 -18.92 13.41 -6.97
C HIS A 111 -17.62 13.19 -6.18
N GLY A 112 -17.67 12.49 -5.04
CA GLY A 112 -16.48 12.16 -4.23
C GLY A 112 -15.75 10.88 -4.66
N LEU A 113 -16.35 10.09 -5.55
CA LEU A 113 -15.82 8.80 -6.01
C LEU A 113 -16.21 8.59 -7.48
N PRO A 114 -15.60 9.34 -8.42
CA PRO A 114 -16.08 9.41 -9.81
C PRO A 114 -16.02 8.07 -10.56
N SER A 115 -15.10 7.18 -10.18
CA SER A 115 -15.01 5.83 -10.75
C SER A 115 -15.83 4.78 -9.99
N GLY A 116 -16.41 5.11 -8.83
CA GLY A 116 -16.93 4.12 -7.88
C GLY A 116 -15.83 3.31 -7.20
N ALA A 117 -16.21 2.32 -6.40
CA ALA A 117 -15.26 1.45 -5.68
C ALA A 117 -15.67 -0.03 -5.73
N TYR A 118 -14.67 -0.91 -5.76
CA TYR A 118 -14.80 -2.30 -5.36
C TYR A 118 -14.82 -2.38 -3.83
N CYS A 119 -15.69 -3.25 -3.29
CA CYS A 119 -15.95 -3.30 -1.86
C CYS A 119 -15.87 -4.74 -1.32
N TRP A 120 -15.27 -4.89 -0.14
CA TRP A 120 -15.27 -6.12 0.65
C TRP A 120 -15.61 -5.79 2.08
N ALA A 121 -16.27 -6.72 2.76
CA ALA A 121 -16.59 -6.59 4.18
C ALA A 121 -16.28 -7.89 4.91
N SER A 122 -15.67 -7.77 6.09
CA SER A 122 -15.48 -8.89 7.00
C SER A 122 -16.73 -9.12 7.84
N GLN A 123 -16.86 -10.33 8.39
CA GLN A 123 -17.64 -10.51 9.61
C GLN A 123 -16.93 -9.80 10.78
N ARG A 124 -17.69 -9.61 11.84
CA ARG A 124 -17.22 -9.08 13.12
C ARG A 124 -16.30 -10.09 13.81
N ASP A 125 -15.15 -9.65 14.30
CA ASP A 125 -14.19 -10.53 14.97
C ASP A 125 -13.32 -9.80 16.01
N PRO A 126 -13.05 -10.40 17.19
CA PRO A 126 -12.17 -9.81 18.20
C PRO A 126 -10.71 -9.61 17.79
N ILE A 127 -10.20 -10.38 16.83
CA ILE A 127 -8.80 -10.24 16.40
C ILE A 127 -8.50 -8.86 15.79
N PHE A 128 -9.47 -8.21 15.17
CA PHE A 128 -9.31 -6.85 14.65
C PHE A 128 -9.14 -5.82 15.77
N SER A 129 -9.82 -6.03 16.90
CA SER A 129 -9.62 -5.24 18.11
C SER A 129 -8.24 -5.48 18.71
N TRP A 130 -7.75 -6.72 18.67
CA TRP A 130 -6.39 -7.03 19.09
C TRP A 130 -5.34 -6.35 18.20
N PHE A 131 -5.51 -6.37 16.87
CA PHE A 131 -4.65 -5.59 15.98
C PHE A 131 -4.66 -4.10 16.35
N HIS A 132 -5.85 -3.51 16.52
CA HIS A 132 -5.98 -2.09 16.88
C HIS A 132 -5.35 -1.74 18.23
N THR A 133 -5.67 -2.49 19.27
CA THR A 133 -5.31 -2.12 20.65
C THR A 133 -3.95 -2.65 21.08
N ALA A 134 -3.68 -3.94 20.83
CA ALA A 134 -2.46 -4.59 21.28
C ALA A 134 -1.29 -4.34 20.31
N CYS A 135 -1.51 -4.54 19.01
CA CYS A 135 -0.43 -4.42 18.02
C CYS A 135 -0.12 -2.95 17.69
N LEU A 136 -1.12 -2.13 17.34
CA LEU A 136 -0.91 -0.71 17.07
C LEU A 136 -0.70 0.11 18.36
N GLY A 137 -1.06 -0.44 19.53
CA GLY A 137 -0.92 0.25 20.81
C GLY A 137 -1.87 1.45 20.98
N LEU A 138 -3.00 1.45 20.25
CA LEU A 138 -4.02 2.49 20.30
C LEU A 138 -5.10 2.17 21.34
N LYS A 139 -5.73 3.19 21.90
CA LYS A 139 -6.97 3.04 22.66
C LYS A 139 -8.13 2.78 21.71
N TRP A 140 -9.23 2.24 22.24
CA TRP A 140 -10.43 1.93 21.46
C TRP A 140 -10.96 3.11 20.63
N HIS A 141 -10.90 4.33 21.18
CA HIS A 141 -11.38 5.56 20.53
C HIS A 141 -10.31 6.30 19.71
N GLU A 142 -9.04 5.90 19.80
CA GLU A 142 -7.94 6.49 19.02
C GLU A 142 -8.01 5.99 17.57
N ARG A 143 -7.64 6.85 16.61
CA ARG A 143 -7.71 6.56 15.16
C ARG A 143 -6.35 6.74 14.51
N THR A 144 -6.01 5.86 13.57
CA THR A 144 -4.72 5.93 12.85
C THR A 144 -4.52 7.21 12.05
N SER A 145 -5.60 7.93 11.72
CA SER A 145 -5.55 9.24 11.05
C SER A 145 -5.12 10.40 11.96
N HIS A 146 -5.18 10.24 13.29
CA HIS A 146 -4.95 11.31 14.26
C HIS A 146 -3.94 10.93 15.35
N ASP A 147 -3.90 9.65 15.71
CA ASP A 147 -3.12 9.11 16.81
C ASP A 147 -1.94 8.29 16.28
N ARG A 148 -0.79 8.45 16.92
CA ARG A 148 0.43 7.71 16.57
C ARG A 148 0.34 6.28 17.05
N VAL A 149 0.67 5.33 16.18
CA VAL A 149 0.83 3.93 16.55
C VAL A 149 2.08 3.76 17.41
N LYS A 150 2.03 2.81 18.35
CA LYS A 150 3.10 2.51 19.31
C LYS A 150 3.76 1.17 19.00
N MET A 151 4.29 1.07 17.78
CA MET A 151 4.76 -0.17 17.14
C MET A 151 6.29 -0.33 17.08
N ASP A 152 7.05 0.26 18.01
CA ASP A 152 8.52 0.19 17.99
C ASP A 152 9.05 -1.25 17.99
N TRP A 153 8.28 -2.20 18.52
CA TRP A 153 8.55 -3.64 18.46
C TRP A 153 8.78 -4.14 17.01
N MET A 154 8.11 -3.57 16.01
CA MET A 154 8.25 -3.94 14.60
C MET A 154 9.63 -3.60 14.04
N LEU A 155 10.34 -2.61 14.61
CA LEU A 155 11.70 -2.26 14.18
C LEU A 155 12.71 -3.39 14.45
N SER A 156 12.43 -4.22 15.47
CA SER A 156 13.24 -5.39 15.84
C SER A 156 12.86 -6.67 15.10
N ALA A 157 11.77 -6.66 14.31
CA ALA A 157 11.30 -7.83 13.60
C ALA A 157 12.32 -8.31 12.53
N PRO A 158 12.30 -9.60 12.16
CA PRO A 158 13.06 -10.10 11.02
C PRO A 158 12.79 -9.27 9.77
N ARG A 159 13.81 -9.19 8.90
CA ARG A 159 13.77 -8.35 7.70
C ARG A 159 12.51 -8.60 6.85
N GLU A 160 12.13 -9.85 6.67
CA GLU A 160 10.98 -10.21 5.81
C GLU A 160 9.65 -9.74 6.40
N ASP A 161 9.48 -9.79 7.72
CA ASP A 161 8.22 -9.41 8.38
C ASP A 161 8.01 -7.89 8.35
N ARG A 162 9.11 -7.13 8.51
CA ARG A 162 9.13 -5.68 8.25
C ARG A 162 8.75 -5.35 6.81
N LEU A 163 9.21 -6.15 5.84
CA LEU A 163 8.84 -5.96 4.43
C LEU A 163 7.36 -6.26 4.20
N TRP A 164 6.80 -7.32 4.79
CA TRP A 164 5.37 -7.61 4.68
C TRP A 164 4.50 -6.51 5.28
N PHE A 165 4.89 -5.94 6.42
CA PHE A 165 4.23 -4.76 6.97
C PHE A 165 4.29 -3.57 6.01
N LEU A 166 5.48 -3.23 5.49
CA LEU A 166 5.63 -2.12 4.55
C LEU A 166 4.85 -2.34 3.24
N ARG A 167 4.77 -3.58 2.75
CA ARG A 167 3.98 -3.95 1.57
C ARG A 167 2.50 -3.67 1.79
N GLY A 168 1.96 -4.05 2.96
CA GLY A 168 0.57 -3.75 3.30
C GLY A 168 0.31 -2.25 3.35
N LEU A 169 1.20 -1.51 4.01
CA LEU A 169 1.07 -0.05 4.12
C LEU A 169 1.21 0.65 2.76
N ALA A 170 2.14 0.22 1.90
CA ALA A 170 2.34 0.80 0.59
C ALA A 170 1.20 0.45 -0.39
N ASP A 171 0.65 -0.76 -0.37
CA ASP A 171 -0.51 -1.11 -1.18
C ASP A 171 -1.76 -0.32 -0.77
N SER A 172 -1.87 0.04 0.51
CA SER A 172 -2.92 0.90 1.03
C SER A 172 -2.70 2.37 0.62
N ASP A 173 -1.65 3.00 1.16
CA ASP A 173 -1.46 4.47 1.18
C ASP A 173 -0.24 4.93 0.37
N GLY A 174 0.37 4.02 -0.38
CA GLY A 174 1.47 4.33 -1.28
C GLY A 174 1.02 5.02 -2.56
N ASP A 175 1.89 5.83 -3.15
CA ASP A 175 1.75 6.36 -4.50
C ASP A 175 3.08 6.34 -5.24
N VAL A 176 3.03 6.21 -6.56
CA VAL A 176 4.22 6.20 -7.42
C VAL A 176 4.22 7.47 -8.25
N HIS A 177 5.22 8.32 -8.01
CA HIS A 177 5.32 9.60 -8.70
C HIS A 177 6.13 9.47 -9.98
N PHE A 178 5.41 9.53 -11.11
CA PHE A 178 5.99 9.51 -12.45
C PHE A 178 7.04 10.62 -12.68
N ARG A 179 6.83 11.81 -12.09
CA ARG A 179 7.61 13.01 -12.41
C ARG A 179 9.06 12.92 -11.93
N ASP A 180 9.29 12.40 -10.74
CA ASP A 180 10.59 12.37 -10.08
C ASP A 180 11.08 10.94 -9.76
N LYS A 181 10.34 9.92 -10.24
CA LYS A 181 10.64 8.50 -10.00
C LYS A 181 10.81 8.24 -8.50
N SER A 182 9.82 8.64 -7.70
CA SER A 182 9.76 8.34 -6.28
C SER A 182 8.53 7.51 -5.94
N VAL A 183 8.58 6.91 -4.76
CA VAL A 183 7.44 6.29 -4.09
C VAL A 183 7.21 7.04 -2.80
N ASP A 184 5.98 7.45 -2.59
CA ASP A 184 5.53 8.18 -1.42
C ASP A 184 4.58 7.28 -0.62
N ILE A 185 4.73 7.24 0.70
CA ILE A 185 3.77 6.60 1.61
C ILE A 185 3.16 7.70 2.47
N THR A 186 1.86 7.96 2.28
CA THR A 186 1.13 8.91 3.13
C THR A 186 0.88 8.23 4.46
N THR A 187 1.35 8.82 5.57
CA THR A 187 1.34 8.08 6.84
C THR A 187 1.28 8.98 8.08
N SER A 188 0.93 10.26 7.94
CA SER A 188 0.69 11.11 9.11
C SER A 188 -0.35 10.50 10.05
N PRO A 189 -0.11 10.41 11.38
CA PRO A 189 0.98 11.02 12.14
C PRO A 189 2.23 10.13 12.36
N ASN A 190 2.32 8.99 11.69
CA ASN A 190 3.30 7.90 11.85
C ASN A 190 4.58 8.05 10.99
N THR A 191 4.87 9.25 10.46
CA THR A 191 6.02 9.45 9.54
C THR A 191 7.36 9.07 10.14
N SER A 192 7.61 9.37 11.41
CA SER A 192 8.86 9.00 12.09
C SER A 192 9.03 7.48 12.21
N PHE A 193 7.94 6.76 12.51
CA PHE A 193 7.95 5.30 12.61
C PHE A 193 8.24 4.66 11.25
N VAL A 194 7.55 5.09 10.19
CA VAL A 194 7.76 4.57 8.83
C VAL A 194 9.16 4.91 8.32
N LYS A 195 9.68 6.11 8.62
CA LYS A 195 11.06 6.49 8.31
C LYS A 195 12.06 5.54 9.00
N ALA A 196 11.91 5.32 10.32
CA ALA A 196 12.77 4.41 11.07
C ALA A 196 12.72 2.97 10.51
N LEU A 197 11.54 2.52 10.09
CA LEU A 197 11.37 1.20 9.49
C LEU A 197 12.11 1.09 8.14
N LEU A 198 12.02 2.10 7.28
CA LEU A 198 12.76 2.15 6.02
C LEU A 198 14.28 2.26 6.24
N ASP A 199 14.71 3.08 7.19
CA ASP A 199 16.13 3.24 7.58
C ASP A 199 16.69 1.89 8.07
N SER A 200 15.92 1.14 8.87
CA SER A 200 16.30 -0.18 9.39
C SER A 200 16.46 -1.25 8.29
N LEU A 201 15.96 -0.99 7.09
CA LEU A 201 16.11 -1.82 5.89
C LEU A 201 17.24 -1.34 4.95
N GLY A 202 17.96 -0.29 5.34
CA GLY A 202 19.04 0.32 4.56
C GLY A 202 18.53 1.20 3.41
N LEU A 203 17.33 1.79 3.55
CA LEU A 203 16.77 2.73 2.58
C LEU A 203 16.92 4.16 3.05
N HIS A 204 17.30 5.04 2.13
CA HIS A 204 17.31 6.47 2.40
C HIS A 204 15.93 7.04 2.11
N SER A 205 15.27 7.57 3.15
CA SER A 205 13.93 8.15 3.06
C SER A 205 13.91 9.60 3.54
N VAL A 206 13.03 10.41 2.93
CA VAL A 206 12.84 11.82 3.28
C VAL A 206 11.40 12.03 3.72
N ILE A 207 11.20 12.72 4.85
CA ILE A 207 9.86 13.15 5.27
C ILE A 207 9.53 14.47 4.58
N ARG A 208 8.38 14.52 3.93
CA ARG A 208 7.83 15.73 3.32
C ARG A 208 6.45 16.00 3.90
N PHE A 209 6.06 17.27 3.94
CA PHE A 209 4.70 17.66 4.34
C PHE A 209 4.01 18.29 3.14
N THR A 210 2.90 17.70 2.73
CA THR A 210 2.10 18.14 1.59
C THR A 210 0.65 18.31 2.04
N LYS A 211 0.09 19.51 1.88
CA LYS A 211 -1.32 19.81 2.23
C LYS A 211 -1.71 19.40 3.66
N GLY A 212 -0.80 19.58 4.62
CA GLY A 212 -1.04 19.23 6.03
C GLY A 212 -0.80 17.76 6.40
N TYR A 213 -0.45 16.90 5.44
CA TYR A 213 -0.14 15.49 5.68
C TYR A 213 1.35 15.22 5.53
N GLY A 214 1.90 14.48 6.48
CA GLY A 214 3.24 13.91 6.41
C GLY A 214 3.30 12.69 5.48
N VAL A 215 4.31 12.69 4.61
CA VAL A 215 4.59 11.65 3.62
C VAL A 215 6.04 11.23 3.75
N VAL A 216 6.31 9.93 3.63
CA VAL A 216 7.68 9.40 3.58
C VAL A 216 8.01 9.00 2.15
N THR A 217 8.99 9.69 1.56
CA THR A 217 9.41 9.52 0.17
C THR A 217 10.69 8.69 0.08
N ILE A 218 10.71 7.69 -0.81
CA ILE A 218 11.89 6.93 -1.22
C ILE A 218 12.06 6.96 -2.74
N ARG A 219 13.28 6.74 -3.24
CA ARG A 219 13.50 6.65 -4.69
C ARG A 219 12.91 5.36 -5.26
N ALA A 220 12.45 5.39 -6.51
CA ALA A 220 11.86 4.24 -7.18
C ALA A 220 12.80 3.03 -7.27
N ASP A 221 14.11 3.24 -7.51
CA ASP A 221 15.09 2.16 -7.55
C ASP A 221 15.28 1.48 -6.18
N GLN A 222 15.25 2.25 -5.10
CA GLN A 222 15.29 1.73 -3.74
C GLN A 222 14.00 0.98 -3.37
N ALA A 223 12.85 1.52 -3.76
CA ALA A 223 11.54 0.91 -3.58
C ALA A 223 11.41 -0.44 -4.33
N MET A 224 11.92 -0.49 -5.55
CA MET A 224 11.95 -1.71 -6.36
C MET A 224 12.87 -2.78 -5.76
N ARG A 225 14.04 -2.38 -5.23
CA ARG A 225 15.01 -3.30 -4.62
C ARG A 225 14.44 -4.11 -3.45
N ILE A 226 13.48 -3.56 -2.72
CA ILE A 226 12.85 -4.25 -1.59
C ILE A 226 11.47 -4.84 -1.91
N ALA A 227 11.01 -4.71 -3.16
CA ALA A 227 9.63 -4.98 -3.56
C ALA A 227 8.64 -4.31 -2.59
N ILE A 228 8.61 -2.97 -2.59
CA ILE A 228 7.79 -2.18 -1.65
C ILE A 228 6.30 -2.48 -1.76
N PHE A 229 5.81 -2.84 -2.95
CA PHE A 229 4.44 -3.32 -3.16
C PHE A 229 4.44 -4.84 -3.16
N ASN A 230 3.29 -5.44 -2.87
CA ASN A 230 3.19 -6.89 -2.75
C ASN A 230 3.63 -7.62 -4.05
N PRO A 231 4.63 -8.52 -4.01
CA PRO A 231 5.10 -9.24 -5.18
C PRO A 231 4.11 -10.30 -5.69
N GLU A 232 3.12 -10.71 -4.88
CA GLU A 232 2.11 -11.70 -5.24
C GLU A 232 0.90 -11.07 -5.96
N VAL A 233 0.86 -9.74 -6.08
CA VAL A 233 -0.23 -9.00 -6.73
C VAL A 233 0.34 -7.99 -7.71
N ASP A 234 -0.16 -8.03 -8.95
CA ASP A 234 0.17 -7.06 -9.99
C ASP A 234 -0.66 -5.77 -9.78
N SER A 235 -0.40 -5.04 -8.70
CA SER A 235 -1.08 -3.76 -8.45
C SER A 235 -0.65 -2.72 -9.50
N TYR A 236 -1.55 -1.81 -9.87
CA TYR A 236 -1.23 -0.76 -10.85
C TYR A 236 0.00 0.08 -10.44
N ARG A 237 0.20 0.26 -9.12
CA ARG A 237 1.35 0.95 -8.55
C ARG A 237 2.64 0.15 -8.75
N ARG A 238 2.62 -1.17 -8.49
CA ARG A 238 3.76 -2.06 -8.73
C ARG A 238 4.15 -2.08 -10.20
N ILE A 239 3.17 -2.24 -11.10
CA ILE A 239 3.39 -2.22 -12.55
C ILE A 239 4.04 -0.90 -12.99
N LEU A 240 3.53 0.23 -12.50
CA LEU A 240 4.10 1.54 -12.81
C LEU A 240 5.52 1.69 -12.27
N LEU A 241 5.79 1.27 -11.03
CA LEU A 241 7.11 1.30 -10.42
C LEU A 241 8.13 0.50 -11.25
N GLU A 242 7.79 -0.75 -11.58
CA GLU A 242 8.63 -1.63 -12.38
C GLU A 242 8.99 -1.02 -13.73
N ARG A 243 7.98 -0.47 -14.43
CA ARG A 243 8.19 0.20 -15.71
C ARG A 243 9.08 1.43 -15.55
N LEU A 244 8.85 2.27 -14.55
CA LEU A 244 9.66 3.48 -14.34
C LEU A 244 11.14 3.17 -14.06
N VAL A 245 11.41 2.09 -13.31
CA VAL A 245 12.78 1.66 -12.98
C VAL A 245 13.46 1.00 -14.17
N ARG A 246 12.74 0.18 -14.95
CA ARG A 246 13.29 -0.56 -16.10
C ARG A 246 13.30 0.24 -17.42
N ALA A 247 12.69 1.41 -17.44
CA ALA A 247 12.58 2.20 -18.66
C ALA A 247 13.92 2.78 -19.13
N HIS A 248 14.13 2.76 -20.44
CA HIS A 248 15.24 3.43 -21.09
C HIS A 248 15.14 4.95 -20.91
N VAL A 249 16.27 5.61 -20.73
CA VAL A 249 16.35 7.07 -20.59
C VAL A 249 17.35 7.61 -21.61
N TYR A 250 16.91 8.59 -22.39
CA TYR A 250 17.73 9.31 -23.36
C TYR A 250 18.00 10.74 -22.85
N PRO A 251 19.08 10.96 -22.08
CA PRO A 251 19.31 12.23 -21.39
C PRO A 251 19.71 13.38 -22.33
N ARG A 252 20.33 13.07 -23.47
CA ARG A 252 20.87 14.07 -24.41
C ARG A 252 20.13 14.07 -25.75
N HIS A 253 20.26 12.98 -26.51
CA HIS A 253 19.71 12.86 -27.85
C HIS A 253 18.60 11.82 -27.88
N TRP A 254 17.45 12.17 -28.46
CA TRP A 254 16.34 11.23 -28.66
C TRP A 254 16.53 10.57 -30.03
N PRO A 255 16.39 9.23 -30.13
CA PRO A 255 16.43 8.56 -31.42
C PRO A 255 15.29 9.03 -32.33
N GLY A 256 15.47 8.92 -33.64
CA GLY A 256 14.51 9.40 -34.65
C GLY A 256 13.08 8.89 -34.43
N TRP A 257 12.94 7.60 -34.16
CA TRP A 257 11.63 6.98 -33.87
C TRP A 257 10.91 7.63 -32.68
N LEU A 258 11.65 8.05 -31.64
CA LEU A 258 11.07 8.65 -30.44
C LEU A 258 10.58 10.07 -30.73
N LEU A 259 11.31 10.81 -31.57
CA LEU A 259 10.88 12.11 -32.05
C LEU A 259 9.60 11.98 -32.87
N GLU A 260 9.60 11.10 -33.87
CA GLU A 260 8.45 10.85 -34.74
C GLU A 260 7.21 10.44 -33.95
N LYS A 261 7.37 9.54 -32.98
CA LYS A 261 6.27 9.09 -32.11
C LYS A 261 5.74 10.22 -31.23
N VAL A 262 6.62 10.98 -30.58
CA VAL A 262 6.21 12.16 -29.79
C VAL A 262 5.44 13.14 -30.67
N ASP A 263 5.89 13.38 -31.89
CA ASP A 263 5.24 14.29 -32.85
C ASP A 263 3.83 13.82 -33.22
N GLN A 264 3.69 12.54 -33.51
CA GLN A 264 2.41 11.92 -33.78
C GLN A 264 1.45 12.10 -32.60
N LEU A 265 1.91 11.82 -31.38
CA LEU A 265 1.08 11.93 -30.17
C LEU A 265 0.69 13.39 -29.86
N ILE A 266 1.57 14.36 -30.16
CA ILE A 266 1.25 15.79 -30.07
C ILE A 266 0.17 16.18 -31.09
N ARG A 267 0.28 15.71 -32.34
CA ARG A 267 -0.73 15.97 -33.39
C ARG A 267 -2.08 15.37 -33.05
N LEU A 268 -2.12 14.28 -32.28
CA LEU A 268 -3.35 13.70 -31.73
C LEU A 268 -3.95 14.52 -30.57
N GLY A 269 -3.33 15.63 -30.18
CA GLY A 269 -3.83 16.52 -29.12
C GLY A 269 -3.65 15.99 -27.70
N LEU A 270 -2.80 14.96 -27.51
CA LEU A 270 -2.57 14.38 -26.19
C LEU A 270 -1.83 15.35 -25.27
N SER A 271 -2.20 15.33 -23.99
CA SER A 271 -1.49 16.11 -22.97
C SER A 271 -0.07 15.58 -22.76
N LYS A 272 0.82 16.42 -22.21
CA LYS A 272 2.20 16.04 -21.87
C LYS A 272 2.27 14.78 -21.00
N ARG A 273 1.32 14.63 -20.08
CA ARG A 273 1.24 13.47 -19.19
C ARG A 273 0.90 12.22 -20.00
N GLU A 274 -0.14 12.28 -20.81
CA GLU A 274 -0.57 11.15 -21.65
C GLU A 274 0.52 10.72 -22.63
N ILE A 275 1.23 11.67 -23.24
CA ILE A 275 2.38 11.36 -24.13
C ILE A 275 3.46 10.59 -23.36
N CYS A 276 3.87 11.12 -22.20
CA CYS A 276 4.92 10.51 -21.38
C CYS A 276 4.52 9.12 -20.85
N GLU A 277 3.27 8.96 -20.41
CA GLU A 277 2.73 7.66 -19.97
C GLU A 277 2.66 6.69 -21.15
N ARG A 278 2.14 7.09 -22.31
CA ARG A 278 2.01 6.21 -23.47
C ARG A 278 3.34 5.69 -23.97
N ILE A 279 4.37 6.54 -24.05
CA ILE A 279 5.73 6.12 -24.42
C ILE A 279 6.35 5.19 -23.37
N LEU A 280 6.07 5.40 -22.08
CA LEU A 280 6.49 4.47 -21.04
C LEU A 280 5.83 3.11 -21.18
N PHE A 281 4.53 3.08 -21.46
CA PHE A 281 3.76 1.84 -21.51
C PHE A 281 3.98 1.05 -22.81
N GLU A 282 4.13 1.73 -23.95
CA GLU A 282 4.30 1.09 -25.26
C GLU A 282 5.76 0.77 -25.57
N ASP A 283 6.71 1.67 -25.24
CA ASP A 283 8.11 1.57 -25.70
C ASP A 283 9.11 1.37 -24.56
N ASN A 284 8.63 1.19 -23.32
CA ASN A 284 9.47 1.10 -22.12
C ASN A 284 10.53 2.23 -22.07
N THR A 285 10.12 3.45 -22.42
CA THR A 285 11.00 4.62 -22.48
C THR A 285 10.47 5.73 -21.58
N TYR A 286 11.32 6.25 -20.70
CA TYR A 286 10.95 7.32 -19.79
C TYR A 286 11.42 8.67 -20.29
N ILE A 287 10.45 9.56 -20.53
CA ILE A 287 10.69 10.97 -20.82
C ILE A 287 10.29 11.81 -19.62
N LYS A 288 11.23 12.62 -19.11
CA LYS A 288 10.92 13.67 -18.13
C LYS A 288 9.94 14.66 -18.75
N MET A 289 8.82 14.93 -18.08
CA MET A 289 7.82 15.90 -18.54
C MET A 289 8.41 17.29 -18.85
N GLN A 290 9.42 17.72 -18.08
CA GLN A 290 10.12 18.98 -18.32
C GLN A 290 10.89 18.98 -19.65
N THR A 291 11.53 17.86 -19.99
CA THR A 291 12.25 17.70 -21.27
C THR A 291 11.29 17.79 -22.46
N LEU A 292 10.13 17.12 -22.35
CA LEU A 292 9.07 17.24 -23.36
C LEU A 292 8.57 18.69 -23.48
N GLY A 293 8.34 19.35 -22.34
CA GLY A 293 7.91 20.75 -22.30
C GLY A 293 8.86 21.72 -23.00
N ARG A 294 10.18 21.61 -22.76
CA ARG A 294 11.19 22.46 -23.41
C ARG A 294 11.24 22.22 -24.93
N LYS A 295 11.14 20.95 -25.36
CA LYS A 295 11.13 20.62 -26.80
C LYS A 295 9.90 21.17 -27.53
N LEU A 296 8.74 21.15 -26.88
CA LEU A 296 7.51 21.76 -27.40
C LEU A 296 7.66 23.29 -27.56
N GLN A 297 8.24 23.97 -26.58
CA GLN A 297 8.47 25.42 -26.62
C GLN A 297 9.45 25.82 -27.73
N ASN A 298 10.57 25.09 -27.86
CA ASN A 298 11.58 25.37 -28.90
C ASN A 298 11.05 25.16 -30.32
N ARG A 299 9.98 24.37 -30.49
CA ARG A 299 9.31 24.21 -31.79
C ARG A 299 8.43 25.38 -32.14
N ASN A 300 7.60 25.84 -31.21
CA ASN A 300 6.74 27.01 -31.46
C ASN A 300 7.60 28.24 -31.79
N ALA A 301 8.77 28.38 -31.15
CA ALA A 301 9.73 29.43 -31.48
C ALA A 301 10.33 29.33 -32.90
N LYS A 302 10.44 28.12 -33.48
CA LYS A 302 10.91 27.89 -34.87
C LYS A 302 9.83 28.05 -35.94
N PHE A 303 8.56 28.03 -35.57
CA PHE A 303 7.43 28.27 -36.49
C PHE A 303 6.98 29.74 -36.50
N HIS A 304 7.43 30.54 -35.52
CA HIS A 304 7.17 31.98 -35.42
C HIS A 304 8.40 32.85 -35.74
N ALA A 305 9.51 32.23 -36.16
CA ALA A 305 10.70 32.89 -36.68
C ALA A 305 10.84 32.55 -38.17
#